data_AF-A0A8H4ERY0-F1
#
_entry.id   AF-A0A8H4ERY0-F1
#
_cell.length_a   1.000
_cell.length_b   1.000
_cell.length_c   1.000
_cell.angle_alpha   90.00
_cell.angle_beta   90.00
_cell.angle_gamma   90.00
#
_symmetry.space_group_name_H-M   'P 1'
#
loop_
_entity.id
_entity.type
_entity.pdbx_description
1 polymer ?
#
loop_
_entity_poly.entity_id
_entity_poly.type
_entity_poly.pdbx_seq_one_letter_code
_entity_poly.pdbx_strand_id
1 'polypeptide(L)'
;MQVNVMVQIPIILTQITCLVITKYDQNVQVQGSQVFSVDNVDSNDYFYLGDNYFAQEGFYYSIQFFIGQPSDDHSTCWGYRTISTPYSPTLLEEPWMIGLQYYTVPIKAQVVPNAVCISMLSIYEYTPYWERWDVIIDTIDPDGYFLIPSPVWAYVGAKHSFAEYAATTNDSNGKFLGCSGQVLTFNSSLDTDISTDPWVITFG
;
A
#
# COMPACT_ATOMS: atom_id res chain seq x y z
N MET A 1 5.64 9.87 -26.19
CA MET A 1 6.40 10.87 -25.41
C MET A 1 7.32 10.17 -24.40
N GLN A 2 8.39 10.82 -23.94
CA GLN A 2 9.23 10.36 -22.82
C GLN A 2 9.17 11.41 -21.70
N VAL A 3 9.04 10.99 -20.46
CA VAL A 3 9.00 11.91 -19.31
C VAL A 3 9.85 11.43 -18.14
N ASN A 4 10.37 12.37 -17.36
CA ASN A 4 10.99 12.10 -16.07
C ASN A 4 9.99 11.43 -15.12
N VAL A 5 10.49 10.67 -14.15
CA VAL A 5 9.64 9.92 -13.24
C VAL A 5 10.02 10.22 -11.80
N MET A 6 9.00 10.50 -10.98
CA MET A 6 9.13 10.60 -9.53
C MET A 6 8.19 9.60 -8.87
N VAL A 7 8.69 8.88 -7.87
CA VAL A 7 7.98 7.81 -7.18
C VAL A 7 7.81 8.19 -5.72
N GLN A 8 6.57 8.22 -5.23
CA GLN A 8 6.31 8.47 -3.83
C GLN A 8 6.64 7.22 -3.01
N ILE A 9 7.50 7.36 -2.02
CA ILE A 9 7.91 6.27 -1.15
C ILE A 9 6.81 6.04 -0.09
N PRO A 10 6.31 4.81 0.06
CA PRO A 10 5.39 4.46 1.15
C PRO A 10 5.91 4.87 2.54
N ILE A 11 5.24 5.85 3.17
CA ILE A 11 5.57 6.43 4.50
C ILE A 11 5.73 5.36 5.59
N ILE A 12 4.98 4.27 5.41
CA ILE A 12 4.87 3.13 6.32
C ILE A 12 6.18 2.32 6.44
N LEU A 13 7.15 2.56 5.55
CA LEU A 13 8.45 1.90 5.61
C LEU A 13 9.56 2.92 5.34
N THR A 14 9.93 3.70 6.36
CA THR A 14 11.12 4.58 6.37
C THR A 14 12.46 3.84 6.17
N GLN A 15 12.40 2.58 5.78
CA GLN A 15 13.53 1.68 5.51
C GLN A 15 13.57 1.24 4.05
N ILE A 16 12.63 1.68 3.19
CA ILE A 16 12.73 1.43 1.76
C ILE A 16 14.00 2.08 1.25
N THR A 17 14.94 1.25 0.83
CA THR A 17 16.28 1.66 0.39
C THR A 17 16.59 1.18 -1.01
N CYS A 18 15.74 0.32 -1.58
CA CYS A 18 15.87 -0.14 -2.94
C CYS A 18 14.51 -0.27 -3.59
N LEU A 19 14.43 0.06 -4.87
CA LEU A 19 13.24 -0.21 -5.68
C LEU A 19 13.64 -0.81 -7.03
N VAL A 20 12.75 -1.65 -7.55
CA VAL A 20 12.85 -2.22 -8.90
C VAL A 20 11.68 -1.73 -9.72
N ILE A 21 11.95 -1.13 -10.87
CA ILE A 21 10.91 -0.78 -11.85
C ILE A 21 11.02 -1.69 -13.05
N THR A 22 9.94 -2.42 -13.32
CA THR A 22 9.84 -3.29 -14.49
C THR A 22 8.89 -2.67 -15.52
N LYS A 23 9.37 -2.61 -16.77
CA LYS A 23 8.66 -2.09 -17.94
C LYS A 23 8.10 -3.26 -18.75
N TYR A 24 6.85 -3.15 -19.18
CA TYR A 24 6.14 -4.16 -19.96
C TYR A 24 5.53 -3.56 -21.22
N ASP A 25 5.48 -4.36 -22.30
CA ASP A 25 4.73 -4.00 -23.51
C ASP A 25 3.22 -4.21 -23.34
N GLN A 26 2.45 -3.95 -24.41
CA GLN A 26 0.99 -4.10 -24.41
C GLN A 26 0.51 -5.55 -24.25
N ASN A 27 1.39 -6.53 -24.43
CA ASN A 27 1.12 -7.95 -24.23
C ASN A 27 1.63 -8.45 -22.86
N VAL A 28 1.95 -7.52 -21.95
CA VAL A 28 2.47 -7.78 -20.59
C VAL A 28 3.78 -8.59 -20.63
N GLN A 29 4.58 -8.44 -21.70
CA GLN A 29 5.92 -9.03 -21.78
C GLN A 29 6.95 -8.03 -21.26
N VAL A 30 7.88 -8.51 -20.43
CA VAL A 30 8.96 -7.69 -19.85
C VAL A 30 9.85 -7.15 -20.97
N GLN A 31 10.02 -5.83 -21.01
CA GLN A 31 10.90 -5.12 -21.94
C GLN A 31 12.18 -4.61 -21.28
N GLY A 32 12.18 -4.49 -19.95
CA GLY A 32 13.34 -4.08 -19.18
C GLY A 32 13.01 -3.99 -17.70
N SER A 33 14.04 -4.10 -16.87
CA SER A 33 13.96 -3.90 -15.43
C SER A 33 15.17 -3.10 -14.99
N GLN A 34 14.97 -2.15 -14.08
CA GLN A 34 16.04 -1.34 -13.54
C GLN A 34 15.90 -1.21 -12.03
N VAL A 35 17.04 -1.28 -11.35
CA VAL A 35 17.14 -1.19 -9.90
C VAL A 35 17.67 0.18 -9.51
N PHE A 36 17.09 0.75 -8.47
CA PHE A 36 17.46 2.06 -7.95
C PHE A 36 17.77 1.97 -6.47
N SER A 37 18.85 2.64 -6.06
CA SER A 37 19.11 2.96 -4.66
C SER A 37 18.22 4.13 -4.28
N VAL A 38 17.33 3.94 -3.32
CA VAL A 38 16.46 5.03 -2.85
C VAL A 38 17.27 5.88 -1.86
N ASP A 39 17.70 7.04 -2.32
CA ASP A 39 18.37 8.06 -1.52
C ASP A 39 17.72 9.44 -1.76
N ASN A 40 18.00 10.42 -0.89
CA ASN A 40 17.58 11.81 -1.10
C ASN A 40 16.09 12.04 -1.42
N VAL A 41 15.20 11.30 -0.74
CA VAL A 41 13.74 11.50 -0.82
C VAL A 41 13.38 12.92 -0.40
N ASP A 42 12.52 13.58 -1.17
CA ASP A 42 12.11 14.97 -0.91
C ASP A 42 11.14 15.10 0.28
N SER A 43 10.74 16.34 0.60
CA SER A 43 9.85 16.61 1.74
C SER A 43 8.40 16.12 1.57
N ASN A 44 8.01 15.71 0.37
CA ASN A 44 6.70 15.14 0.05
C ASN A 44 6.79 13.62 -0.17
N ASP A 45 7.89 13.00 0.26
CA ASP A 45 8.22 11.60 0.14
C ASP A 45 8.44 11.13 -1.31
N TYR A 46 8.71 12.02 -2.26
CA TYR A 46 9.03 11.63 -3.63
C TYR A 46 10.52 11.40 -3.85
N PHE A 47 10.84 10.31 -4.53
CA PHE A 47 12.16 9.97 -5.04
C PHE A 47 12.22 10.18 -6.55
N TYR A 48 13.17 10.98 -7.01
CA TYR A 48 13.40 11.22 -8.44
C TYR A 48 14.34 10.17 -9.03
N LEU A 49 13.93 9.50 -10.12
CA LEU A 49 14.70 8.41 -10.73
C LEU A 49 15.93 8.87 -11.54
N GLY A 50 16.14 10.18 -11.63
CA GLY A 50 17.28 10.80 -12.33
C GLY A 50 17.05 10.99 -13.83
N ASP A 51 17.89 11.83 -14.44
CA ASP A 51 17.79 12.23 -15.87
C ASP A 51 18.12 11.11 -16.86
N ASN A 52 18.50 9.92 -16.37
CA ASN A 52 18.86 8.77 -17.20
C ASN A 52 17.75 7.72 -17.28
N TYR A 53 16.63 7.94 -16.60
CA TYR A 53 15.46 7.05 -16.66
C TYR A 53 14.20 7.81 -17.06
N PHE A 54 13.53 7.31 -18.10
CA PHE A 54 12.31 7.91 -18.61
C PHE A 54 11.19 6.89 -18.76
N ALA A 55 9.99 7.26 -18.34
CA ALA A 55 8.78 6.54 -18.73
C ALA A 55 8.39 6.88 -20.17
N GLN A 56 7.77 5.93 -20.85
CA GLN A 56 7.40 6.03 -22.27
C GLN A 56 5.94 5.66 -22.44
N GLU A 57 5.20 6.50 -23.15
CA GLU A 57 3.79 6.21 -23.46
C GLU A 57 3.66 4.89 -24.23
N GLY A 58 2.56 4.19 -23.99
CA GLY A 58 2.28 2.90 -24.63
C GLY A 58 2.91 1.68 -23.92
N PHE A 59 3.63 1.90 -22.82
CA PHE A 59 4.12 0.85 -21.94
C PHE A 59 3.42 0.85 -20.59
N TYR A 60 3.48 -0.30 -19.93
CA TYR A 60 3.02 -0.53 -18.57
C TYR A 60 4.22 -0.62 -17.64
N TYR A 61 4.03 -0.20 -16.40
CA TYR A 61 5.08 -0.19 -15.40
C TYR A 61 4.58 -0.83 -14.10
N SER A 62 5.44 -1.61 -13.46
CA SER A 62 5.28 -1.98 -12.05
C SER A 62 6.51 -1.57 -11.24
N ILE A 63 6.29 -1.26 -9.98
CA ILE A 63 7.33 -0.91 -9.02
C ILE A 63 7.28 -1.93 -7.89
N GLN A 64 8.44 -2.34 -7.42
CA GLN A 64 8.60 -3.18 -6.24
C GLN A 64 9.54 -2.46 -5.27
N PHE A 65 9.13 -2.35 -4.02
CA PHE A 65 9.87 -1.69 -2.96
C PHE A 65 10.52 -2.72 -2.03
N PHE A 66 11.75 -2.42 -1.59
CA PHE A 66 12.57 -3.31 -0.77
C PHE A 66 13.24 -2.53 0.36
N ILE A 67 13.36 -3.19 1.50
CA ILE A 67 14.04 -2.66 2.70
C ILE A 67 15.53 -3.01 2.77
N GLY A 68 16.03 -3.79 1.81
CA GLY A 68 17.46 -4.03 1.67
C GLY A 68 18.07 -3.17 0.57
N GLN A 69 19.40 -3.23 0.49
CA GLN A 69 20.18 -2.42 -0.44
C GLN A 69 20.16 -3.01 -1.85
N PRO A 70 20.36 -2.20 -2.90
CA PRO A 70 20.68 -2.73 -4.23
C PRO A 70 21.96 -3.57 -4.18
N SER A 71 22.09 -4.52 -5.10
CA SER A 71 23.36 -5.22 -5.34
C SER A 71 24.41 -4.24 -5.86
N ASP A 72 25.69 -4.54 -5.64
CA ASP A 72 26.81 -3.68 -6.07
C ASP A 72 26.80 -3.40 -7.59
N ASP A 73 26.27 -4.33 -8.38
CA ASP A 73 26.11 -4.20 -9.84
C ASP A 73 24.75 -3.62 -10.27
N HIS A 74 23.90 -3.23 -9.32
CA HIS A 74 22.55 -2.72 -9.52
C HIS A 74 21.65 -3.65 -10.38
N SER A 75 21.88 -4.96 -10.34
CA SER A 75 21.07 -5.96 -11.04
C SER A 75 19.85 -6.43 -10.23
N THR A 76 19.88 -6.33 -8.90
CA THR A 76 18.79 -6.75 -8.01
C THR A 76 18.70 -5.88 -6.75
N CYS A 77 17.55 -5.88 -6.09
CA CYS A 77 17.47 -5.49 -4.68
C CYS A 77 17.73 -6.71 -3.79
N TRP A 78 18.57 -6.57 -2.77
CA TRP A 78 18.69 -7.53 -1.68
C TRP A 78 17.62 -7.27 -0.61
N GLY A 79 17.38 -8.27 0.24
CA GLY A 79 16.41 -8.17 1.32
C GLY A 79 14.98 -8.46 0.87
N TYR A 80 14.02 -7.99 1.64
CA TYR A 80 12.64 -8.38 1.50
C TYR A 80 11.84 -7.37 0.69
N ARG A 81 11.04 -7.88 -0.26
CA ARG A 81 10.03 -7.10 -0.97
C ARG A 81 8.91 -6.76 -0.02
N THR A 82 8.53 -5.50 0.06
CA THR A 82 7.51 -5.04 1.01
C THR A 82 6.21 -4.66 0.33
N ILE A 83 6.28 -3.85 -0.72
CA ILE A 83 5.13 -3.35 -1.46
C ILE A 83 5.42 -3.54 -2.95
N SER A 84 4.40 -3.88 -3.72
CA SER A 84 4.46 -3.83 -5.18
C SER A 84 3.29 -3.04 -5.73
N THR A 85 3.41 -2.58 -6.97
CA THR A 85 2.32 -1.94 -7.69
C THR A 85 1.79 -2.92 -8.73
N PRO A 86 0.49 -2.86 -9.06
CA PRO A 86 0.01 -3.52 -10.26
C PRO A 86 0.64 -2.92 -11.51
N TYR A 87 0.61 -3.67 -12.61
CA TYR A 87 0.96 -3.17 -13.94
C TYR A 87 -0.06 -2.12 -14.36
N SER A 88 0.35 -0.85 -14.35
CA SER A 88 -0.58 0.24 -14.65
C SER A 88 -0.24 0.88 -16.00
N PRO A 89 -1.23 1.10 -16.88
CA PRO A 89 -1.04 1.94 -18.06
C PRO A 89 -0.79 3.39 -17.62
N THR A 90 0.05 4.10 -18.36
CA THR A 90 0.49 5.43 -17.96
C THR A 90 0.00 6.49 -18.94
N LEU A 91 -0.75 7.46 -18.42
CA LEU A 91 -0.90 8.76 -19.05
C LEU A 91 0.29 9.58 -18.55
N LEU A 92 1.17 9.99 -19.46
CA LEU A 92 2.40 10.67 -19.09
C LEU A 92 2.19 12.17 -19.03
N GLU A 93 2.49 12.74 -17.88
CA GLU A 93 2.70 14.18 -17.67
C GLU A 93 4.17 14.37 -17.24
N GLU A 94 4.75 15.54 -17.46
CA GLU A 94 6.17 15.81 -17.13
C GLU A 94 6.28 16.63 -15.83
N PRO A 95 6.95 16.12 -14.78
CA PRO A 95 7.37 14.73 -14.58
C PRO A 95 6.16 13.83 -14.26
N TRP A 96 6.26 12.54 -14.54
CA TRP A 96 5.23 11.58 -14.21
C TRP A 96 5.34 11.24 -12.73
N MET A 97 4.34 11.67 -11.97
CA MET A 97 4.25 11.51 -10.52
C MET A 97 3.50 10.22 -10.19
N ILE A 98 4.21 9.22 -9.68
CA ILE A 98 3.61 7.98 -9.19
C ILE A 98 3.40 8.14 -7.69
N GLY A 99 2.18 8.47 -7.29
CA GLY A 99 1.79 8.67 -5.89
C GLY A 99 1.33 7.41 -5.16
N LEU A 100 1.06 7.55 -3.86
CA LEU A 100 0.64 6.44 -2.99
C LEU A 100 -0.69 5.80 -3.41
N GLN A 101 -1.58 6.58 -4.03
CA GLN A 101 -2.85 6.12 -4.59
C GLN A 101 -2.70 5.09 -5.72
N TYR A 102 -1.54 5.01 -6.38
CA TYR A 102 -1.29 4.00 -7.41
C TYR A 102 -0.98 2.62 -6.83
N TYR A 103 -0.79 2.52 -5.52
CA TYR A 103 -0.37 1.31 -4.82
C TYR A 103 -1.45 0.78 -3.87
N THR A 104 -2.57 1.50 -3.73
CA THR A 104 -3.61 1.23 -2.74
C THR A 104 -5.01 1.47 -3.28
N VAL A 105 -6.01 1.00 -2.53
CA VAL A 105 -7.43 1.13 -2.82
C VAL A 105 -8.19 1.45 -1.52
N PRO A 106 -9.24 2.28 -1.54
CA PRO A 106 -10.10 2.49 -0.37
C PRO A 106 -10.70 1.17 0.12
N ILE A 107 -10.92 1.05 1.43
CA ILE A 107 -11.41 -0.19 2.06
C ILE A 107 -12.77 0.03 2.67
N LYS A 108 -13.71 -0.86 2.40
CA LYS A 108 -15.06 -0.84 2.94
C LYS A 108 -15.36 -2.17 3.62
N ALA A 109 -15.63 -2.16 4.93
CA ALA A 109 -15.82 -3.37 5.73
C ALA A 109 -17.27 -3.51 6.20
N GLN A 110 -17.81 -4.73 6.11
CA GLN A 110 -19.15 -5.05 6.62
C GLN A 110 -19.14 -5.05 8.15
N VAL A 111 -20.04 -4.28 8.77
CA VAL A 111 -20.07 -4.13 10.22
C VAL A 111 -21.06 -5.09 10.86
N VAL A 112 -20.60 -5.91 11.81
CA VAL A 112 -21.48 -6.83 12.55
C VAL A 112 -22.20 -6.10 13.71
N PRO A 113 -23.37 -6.59 14.15
CA PRO A 113 -24.08 -5.97 15.27
C PRO A 113 -23.22 -5.81 16.51
N ASN A 114 -23.27 -4.62 17.12
CA ASN A 114 -22.51 -4.21 18.31
C ASN A 114 -21.00 -3.98 18.10
N ALA A 115 -20.49 -4.02 16.87
CA ALA A 115 -19.13 -3.58 16.61
C ALA A 115 -18.99 -2.06 16.79
N VAL A 116 -17.93 -1.65 17.49
CA VAL A 116 -17.62 -0.24 17.79
C VAL A 116 -16.27 0.17 17.19
N CYS A 117 -15.39 -0.80 16.91
CA CYS A 117 -14.04 -0.54 16.46
C CYS A 117 -13.60 -1.63 15.49
N ILE A 118 -12.86 -1.25 14.44
CA ILE A 118 -12.23 -2.18 13.51
C ILE A 118 -10.71 -2.03 13.57
N SER A 119 -10.01 -3.15 13.64
CA SER A 119 -8.56 -3.22 13.53
C SER A 119 -8.18 -3.82 12.19
N MET A 120 -7.18 -3.24 11.53
CA MET A 120 -6.50 -3.80 10.38
C MET A 120 -5.06 -4.09 10.76
N LEU A 121 -4.60 -5.32 10.54
CA LEU A 121 -3.21 -5.73 10.63
C LEU A 121 -2.71 -6.02 9.21
N SER A 122 -1.71 -5.29 8.75
CA SER A 122 -1.01 -5.56 7.48
C SER A 122 0.32 -6.22 7.77
N ILE A 123 0.59 -7.34 7.12
CA ILE A 123 1.89 -8.02 7.13
C ILE A 123 2.45 -7.95 5.71
N TYR A 124 3.63 -7.34 5.57
CA TYR A 124 4.29 -7.18 4.28
C TYR A 124 5.09 -8.44 3.97
N GLU A 125 4.87 -9.02 2.78
CA GLU A 125 5.40 -10.34 2.41
C GLU A 125 6.87 -10.54 2.82
N TYR A 126 7.17 -11.73 3.35
CA TYR A 126 8.52 -12.16 3.74
C TYR A 126 9.24 -11.30 4.81
N THR A 127 8.57 -10.36 5.47
CA THR A 127 9.19 -9.55 6.55
C THR A 127 8.60 -9.82 7.93
N PRO A 128 9.33 -9.50 9.03
CA PRO A 128 8.74 -9.37 10.36
C PRO A 128 7.96 -8.04 10.54
N TYR A 129 7.87 -7.20 9.50
CA TYR A 129 7.21 -5.91 9.60
C TYR A 129 5.71 -6.08 9.47
N TRP A 130 5.02 -5.57 10.48
CA TRP A 130 3.58 -5.49 10.51
C TRP A 130 3.19 -4.10 10.98
N GLU A 131 2.07 -3.63 10.46
CA GLU A 131 1.44 -2.42 10.93
C GLU A 131 0.02 -2.72 11.35
N ARG A 132 -0.39 -2.08 12.44
CA ARG A 132 -1.75 -2.18 12.95
C ARG A 132 -2.36 -0.79 12.96
N TRP A 133 -3.54 -0.68 12.36
CA TRP A 133 -4.42 0.47 12.48
C TRP A 133 -5.65 0.06 13.23
N ASP A 134 -6.05 0.88 14.18
CA ASP A 134 -7.31 0.75 14.88
C ASP A 134 -8.15 1.96 14.54
N VAL A 135 -9.42 1.76 14.23
CA VAL A 135 -10.34 2.81 13.81
C VAL A 135 -11.67 2.64 14.52
N ILE A 136 -12.21 3.74 15.05
CA ILE A 136 -13.56 3.78 15.61
C ILE A 136 -14.57 3.74 14.45
N ILE A 137 -15.55 2.85 14.54
CA ILE A 137 -16.66 2.78 13.59
C ILE A 137 -17.62 3.92 13.94
N ASP A 138 -17.79 4.88 13.02
CA ASP A 138 -18.65 6.04 13.25
C ASP A 138 -19.95 5.99 12.41
N THR A 139 -19.82 5.88 11.09
CA THR A 139 -20.88 6.08 10.11
C THR A 139 -20.99 4.82 9.26
N ILE A 140 -22.05 4.06 9.49
CA ILE A 140 -22.38 2.87 8.73
C ILE A 140 -23.38 3.27 7.65
N ASP A 141 -23.11 2.85 6.42
CA ASP A 141 -24.01 3.11 5.30
C ASP A 141 -25.28 2.23 5.36
N PRO A 142 -26.28 2.49 4.50
CA PRO A 142 -27.53 1.72 4.51
C PRO A 142 -27.37 0.22 4.21
N ASP A 143 -26.27 -0.18 3.59
CA ASP A 143 -25.97 -1.58 3.24
C ASP A 143 -25.23 -2.30 4.39
N GLY A 144 -24.94 -1.61 5.50
CA GLY A 144 -24.31 -2.18 6.69
C GLY A 144 -22.78 -2.15 6.64
N TYR A 145 -22.18 -1.26 5.86
CA TYR A 145 -20.73 -1.16 5.70
C TYR A 145 -20.17 0.15 6.23
N PHE A 146 -18.92 0.10 6.70
CA PHE A 146 -18.12 1.23 7.13
C PHE A 146 -16.96 1.45 6.15
N LEU A 147 -16.77 2.69 5.70
CA LEU A 147 -15.60 3.08 4.90
C LEU A 147 -14.44 3.43 5.83
N ILE A 148 -13.36 2.65 5.75
CA ILE A 148 -12.17 2.89 6.57
C ILE A 148 -11.50 4.21 6.11
N PRO A 149 -11.18 5.13 7.04
CA PRO A 149 -10.66 6.45 6.71
C PRO A 149 -9.22 6.41 6.20
N SER A 150 -8.90 7.34 5.29
CA SER A 150 -7.52 7.64 4.89
C SER A 150 -6.71 8.18 6.09
N PRO A 151 -5.40 7.89 6.21
CA PRO A 151 -4.53 7.19 5.25
C PRO A 151 -4.35 5.70 5.53
N VAL A 152 -5.37 5.00 6.05
CA VAL A 152 -5.28 3.54 6.18
C VAL A 152 -5.30 2.94 4.78
N TRP A 153 -4.16 2.41 4.35
CA TRP A 153 -3.95 1.96 2.98
C TRP A 153 -3.70 0.44 2.93
N ALA A 154 -4.47 -0.23 2.07
CA ALA A 154 -4.21 -1.61 1.68
C ALA A 154 -3.22 -1.59 0.51
N TYR A 155 -1.96 -1.92 0.74
CA TYR A 155 -0.97 -1.96 -0.32
C TYR A 155 -0.99 -3.31 -1.03
N VAL A 156 -0.75 -3.31 -2.34
CA VAL A 156 -0.51 -4.56 -3.08
C VAL A 156 0.82 -5.18 -2.62
N GLY A 157 0.81 -6.48 -2.33
CA GLY A 157 1.96 -7.22 -1.76
C GLY A 157 1.97 -7.36 -0.24
N ALA A 158 0.93 -6.87 0.45
CA ALA A 158 0.68 -7.15 1.86
C ALA A 158 -0.47 -8.15 2.05
N LYS A 159 -0.41 -8.91 3.14
CA LYS A 159 -1.51 -9.72 3.65
C LYS A 159 -2.20 -8.98 4.79
N HIS A 160 -3.49 -8.77 4.65
CA HIS A 160 -4.30 -8.01 5.60
C HIS A 160 -5.15 -8.95 6.45
N SER A 161 -5.30 -8.60 7.73
CA SER A 161 -6.27 -9.22 8.63
C SER A 161 -7.11 -8.13 9.28
N PHE A 162 -8.40 -8.35 9.34
CA PHE A 162 -9.36 -7.43 9.93
C PHE A 162 -10.05 -8.09 11.12
N ALA A 163 -10.26 -7.33 12.18
CA ALA A 163 -10.99 -7.76 13.36
C ALA A 163 -11.93 -6.64 13.83
N GLU A 164 -13.18 -6.98 14.10
CA GLU A 164 -14.12 -6.04 14.73
C GLU A 164 -14.24 -6.32 16.22
N TYR A 165 -14.38 -5.25 17.00
CA TYR A 165 -14.36 -5.30 18.45
C TYR A 165 -15.59 -4.62 19.05
N ALA A 166 -16.05 -5.15 20.18
CA ALA A 166 -17.17 -4.62 20.94
C ALA A 166 -16.84 -3.32 21.72
N ALA A 167 -15.57 -2.92 21.80
CA ALA A 167 -15.14 -1.77 22.58
C ALA A 167 -13.86 -1.10 22.02
N THR A 168 -13.59 0.09 22.56
CA THR A 168 -12.37 0.87 22.34
C THR A 168 -11.66 1.08 23.67
N THR A 169 -10.34 1.17 23.64
CA THR A 169 -9.54 1.66 24.78
C THR A 169 -9.23 3.13 24.59
N ASN A 170 -9.44 3.93 25.63
CA ASN A 170 -9.08 5.34 25.67
C ASN A 170 -8.10 5.61 26.81
N ASP A 171 -7.27 6.65 26.69
CA ASP A 171 -6.44 7.13 27.80
C ASP A 171 -7.28 7.89 28.86
N SER A 172 -6.63 8.35 29.93
CA SER A 172 -7.28 9.10 31.01
C SER A 172 -7.92 10.42 30.56
N ASN A 173 -7.56 10.94 29.39
CA ASN A 173 -8.10 12.16 28.80
C ASN A 173 -9.19 11.87 27.76
N GLY A 174 -9.56 10.59 27.57
CA GLY A 174 -10.54 10.16 26.58
C GLY A 174 -9.97 10.05 25.16
N LYS A 175 -8.65 10.15 24.96
CA LYS A 175 -8.02 9.97 23.65
C LYS A 175 -8.02 8.48 23.28
N PHE A 176 -8.45 8.18 22.07
CA PHE A 176 -8.44 6.83 21.51
C PHE A 176 -7.02 6.22 21.48
N LEU A 177 -6.89 5.00 22.01
CA LEU A 177 -5.65 4.23 22.04
C LEU A 177 -5.70 2.97 21.17
N GLY A 178 -6.90 2.46 20.83
CA GLY A 178 -7.04 1.29 19.96
C GLY A 178 -8.31 0.49 20.22
N CYS A 179 -8.53 -0.54 19.40
CA CYS A 179 -9.65 -1.47 19.57
C CYS A 179 -9.37 -2.49 20.68
N SER A 180 -10.39 -2.82 21.47
CA SER A 180 -10.24 -3.72 22.62
C SER A 180 -11.52 -4.47 22.99
N GLY A 181 -11.42 -5.35 23.99
CA GLY A 181 -12.54 -6.20 24.40
C GLY A 181 -12.69 -7.44 23.53
N GLN A 182 -13.92 -7.96 23.46
CA GLN A 182 -14.23 -9.16 22.69
C GLN A 182 -14.12 -8.89 21.18
N VAL A 183 -13.39 -9.75 20.47
CA VAL A 183 -13.43 -9.84 19.01
C VAL A 183 -14.79 -10.42 18.61
N LEU A 184 -15.55 -9.66 17.85
CA LEU A 184 -16.88 -10.04 17.36
C LEU A 184 -16.79 -10.83 16.07
N THR A 185 -15.91 -10.41 15.18
CA THR A 185 -15.62 -11.12 13.94
C THR A 185 -14.19 -10.87 13.47
N PHE A 186 -13.69 -11.76 12.61
CA PHE A 186 -12.32 -11.74 12.13
C PHE A 186 -12.23 -12.35 10.74
N ASN A 187 -11.47 -11.71 9.86
CA ASN A 187 -11.10 -12.26 8.57
C ASN A 187 -9.60 -12.00 8.35
N SER A 188 -8.87 -12.93 7.72
CA SER A 188 -7.41 -12.89 7.76
C SER A 188 -6.75 -13.37 6.48
N SER A 189 -5.49 -12.99 6.34
CA SER A 189 -4.64 -13.38 5.21
C SER A 189 -5.23 -12.97 3.85
N LEU A 190 -5.94 -11.84 3.84
CA LEU A 190 -6.56 -11.29 2.65
C LEU A 190 -5.53 -10.55 1.79
N ASP A 191 -5.53 -10.83 0.50
CA ASP A 191 -4.79 -10.03 -0.48
C ASP A 191 -5.59 -8.77 -0.81
N THR A 192 -4.91 -7.62 -0.91
CA THR A 192 -5.52 -6.39 -1.42
C THR A 192 -6.10 -6.63 -2.81
N ASP A 193 -7.41 -6.42 -2.96
CA ASP A 193 -8.08 -6.44 -4.25
C ASP A 193 -8.29 -5.03 -4.79
N ILE A 194 -7.37 -4.61 -5.65
CA ILE A 194 -7.41 -3.32 -6.36
C ILE A 194 -8.39 -3.32 -7.56
N SER A 195 -8.98 -4.47 -7.91
CA SER A 195 -9.94 -4.54 -9.02
C SER A 195 -11.34 -4.08 -8.59
N THR A 196 -11.56 -3.93 -7.28
CA THR A 196 -12.79 -3.42 -6.68
C THR A 196 -12.50 -2.10 -5.94
N ASP A 197 -13.20 -1.02 -6.31
CA ASP A 197 -13.06 0.30 -5.68
C ASP A 197 -14.42 0.77 -5.10
N PRO A 198 -14.62 0.76 -3.77
CA PRO A 198 -13.67 0.34 -2.72
C PRO A 198 -13.52 -1.19 -2.64
N TRP A 199 -12.39 -1.66 -2.09
CA TRP A 199 -12.17 -3.06 -1.74
C TRP A 199 -13.11 -3.45 -0.60
N VAL A 200 -13.99 -4.41 -0.87
CA VAL A 200 -15.02 -4.84 0.08
C VAL A 200 -14.53 -6.00 0.94
N ILE A 201 -14.54 -5.79 2.26
CA ILE A 201 -14.28 -6.82 3.27
C ILE A 201 -15.60 -7.32 3.83
N THR A 202 -15.85 -8.60 3.67
CA THR A 202 -16.93 -9.31 4.37
C THR A 202 -16.33 -10.24 5.40
N PHE A 203 -17.08 -10.47 6.47
CA PHE A 203 -16.71 -11.41 7.51
C PHE A 203 -17.64 -12.62 7.43
N GLY A 204 -17.05 -13.82 7.33
CA GLY A 204 -17.78 -15.09 7.19
C GLY A 204 -18.44 -15.58 8.46
#